data_AF-A0A7C1DV94-F1
#
_entry.id   AF-A0A7C1DV94-F1
#
_cell.length_a   1.000
_cell.length_b   1.000
_cell.length_c   1.000
_cell.angle_alpha   90.00
_cell.angle_beta   90.00
_cell.angle_gamma   90.00
#
_symmetry.space_group_name_H-M   'P 1'
#
loop_
_entity.id
_entity.type
_entity.pdbx_description
1 polymer ?
#
loop_
_entity_poly.entity_id
_entity_poly.type
_entity_poly.pdbx_seq_one_letter_code
_entity_poly.pdbx_strand_id
1 'polypeptide(L)'
;MRGFYALPAYNEATKPMPGATMIRTLLIDDEPLFLKASKPFLEKDRELSCETCESSAAALELLACRDFDVIVSDYDMPGMDGITLLKRVRETDADLPFIILTGRGREEVVIEALNNGADFYLQKSTEPRTLYAELTSMIRHAVDRRRAREALRTSEENFRLALQHSPTVFFHQDRDLNYTWVVNPHPAFIHENTAGKTDFDLFLPDEAAALTAIKRRVLETGTGTREIVRITADGAVS
;
A
#
# COMPACT_ATOMS: atom_id res chain seq x y z
N MET A 1 -19.09 39.97 2.07
CA MET A 1 -19.04 39.26 3.36
C MET A 1 -17.82 38.34 3.30
N ARG A 2 -16.74 38.63 4.04
CA ARG A 2 -15.46 37.90 3.97
C ARG A 2 -15.55 36.64 4.84
N GLY A 3 -15.66 35.47 4.22
CA GLY A 3 -15.56 34.18 4.91
C GLY A 3 -14.10 33.78 5.05
N PHE A 4 -13.54 33.91 6.25
CA PHE A 4 -12.26 33.31 6.60
C PHE A 4 -12.49 31.81 6.82
N TYR A 5 -12.09 30.97 5.86
CA TYR A 5 -11.91 29.55 6.14
C TYR A 5 -10.54 29.37 6.79
N ALA A 6 -10.53 29.21 8.11
CA ALA A 6 -9.37 28.71 8.82
C ALA A 6 -9.14 27.27 8.36
N LEU A 7 -8.02 27.02 7.68
CA LEU A 7 -7.53 25.64 7.50
C LEU A 7 -7.37 25.04 8.91
N PRO A 8 -7.95 23.88 9.22
CA PRO A 8 -7.66 23.22 10.48
C PRO A 8 -6.16 23.01 10.55
N ALA A 9 -5.57 23.35 11.70
CA ALA A 9 -4.16 23.14 11.96
C ALA A 9 -3.79 21.71 11.55
N TYR A 10 -2.76 21.60 10.70
CA TYR A 10 -2.17 20.33 10.32
C TYR A 10 -1.71 19.63 11.61
N ASN A 11 -2.55 18.72 12.12
CA ASN A 11 -2.30 18.05 13.38
C ASN A 11 -1.31 16.92 13.12
N GLU A 12 -0.04 17.11 13.48
CA GLU A 12 0.98 16.06 13.43
C GLU A 12 0.57 14.79 14.20
N ALA A 13 -0.43 14.86 15.10
CA ALA A 13 -0.93 13.73 15.88
C ALA A 13 -1.75 12.69 15.11
N THR A 14 -2.09 12.91 13.82
CA THR A 14 -2.72 11.86 12.99
C THR A 14 -1.73 11.10 12.11
N LYS A 15 -0.43 11.40 12.20
CA LYS A 15 0.58 10.47 11.73
C LYS A 15 0.56 9.29 12.71
N PRO A 16 0.26 8.04 12.29
CA PRO A 16 0.57 6.91 13.15
C PRO A 16 2.06 7.01 13.48
N MET A 17 2.38 7.32 14.74
CA MET A 17 3.76 7.25 15.18
C MET A 17 4.22 5.82 14.93
N PRO A 18 5.42 5.59 14.37
CA PRO A 18 6.02 4.26 14.34
C PRO A 18 6.46 3.91 15.77
N GLY A 19 5.48 3.71 16.67
CA GLY A 19 5.66 2.88 17.84
C GLY A 19 5.45 1.46 17.35
N ALA A 20 6.49 0.63 17.47
CA ALA A 20 6.50 -0.76 17.01
C ALA A 20 5.22 -1.48 17.45
N THR A 21 4.26 -1.56 16.53
CA THR A 21 3.06 -2.36 16.73
C THR A 21 3.53 -3.79 16.65
N MET A 22 3.48 -4.46 17.80
CA MET A 22 3.88 -5.84 17.98
C MET A 22 3.34 -6.68 16.83
N ILE A 23 4.25 -7.32 16.09
CA ILE A 23 3.96 -8.23 14.98
C ILE A 23 3.36 -9.50 15.58
N ARG A 24 2.07 -9.73 15.31
CA ARG A 24 1.34 -10.93 15.74
C ARG A 24 1.54 -12.02 14.71
N THR A 25 2.33 -13.01 15.07
CA THR A 25 2.68 -14.16 14.23
C THR A 25 1.85 -15.37 14.62
N LEU A 26 1.21 -16.01 13.63
CA LEU A 26 0.63 -17.34 13.78
C LEU A 26 1.63 -18.38 13.25
N LEU A 27 2.15 -19.23 14.14
CA LEU A 27 3.02 -20.35 13.78
C LEU A 27 2.23 -21.67 13.78
N ILE A 28 2.34 -22.42 12.69
CA ILE A 28 1.55 -23.63 12.43
C ILE A 28 2.50 -24.76 12.12
N ASP A 29 2.43 -25.84 12.89
CA ASP A 29 3.32 -27.00 12.73
C ASP A 29 2.69 -28.20 13.44
N ASP A 30 2.69 -29.38 12.83
CA ASP A 30 2.12 -30.58 13.45
C ASP A 30 3.04 -31.21 14.50
N GLU A 31 4.26 -30.68 14.68
CA GLU A 31 5.22 -31.10 15.71
C GLU A 31 5.12 -30.22 16.99
N PRO A 32 4.48 -30.68 18.09
CA PRO A 32 4.23 -29.83 19.26
C PRO A 32 5.51 -29.41 19.99
N LEU A 33 6.57 -30.22 19.90
CA LEU A 33 7.88 -29.89 20.47
C LEU A 33 8.54 -28.73 19.72
N PHE A 34 8.38 -28.68 18.39
CA PHE A 34 8.86 -27.57 17.58
C PHE A 34 8.15 -26.28 17.98
N LEU A 35 6.81 -26.26 17.98
CA LEU A 35 6.02 -25.09 18.39
C LEU A 35 6.41 -24.56 19.77
N LYS A 36 6.54 -25.47 20.75
CA LYS A 36 6.90 -25.12 22.14
C LYS A 36 8.31 -24.53 22.23
N ALA A 37 9.24 -24.99 21.39
CA ALA A 37 10.58 -24.42 21.30
C ALA A 37 10.57 -23.08 20.55
N SER A 38 9.86 -22.97 19.43
CA SER A 38 9.88 -21.80 18.56
C SER A 38 9.30 -20.54 19.19
N LYS A 39 8.20 -20.67 19.94
CA LYS A 39 7.54 -19.54 20.59
C LYS A 39 8.52 -18.66 21.41
N PRO A 40 9.25 -19.19 22.41
CA PRO A 40 10.21 -18.38 23.17
C PRO A 40 11.43 -17.92 22.36
N PHE A 41 11.76 -18.55 21.23
CA PHE A 41 12.83 -18.05 20.37
C PHE A 41 12.39 -16.84 19.56
N LEU A 42 11.19 -16.86 18.98
CA LEU A 42 10.62 -15.74 18.24
C LEU A 42 10.31 -14.55 19.16
N GLU A 43 9.76 -14.81 20.34
CA GLU A 43 9.41 -13.78 21.34
C GLU A 43 10.64 -13.20 22.08
N LYS A 44 11.87 -13.66 21.79
CA LYS A 44 13.08 -12.92 22.21
C LYS A 44 13.15 -11.55 21.57
N ASP A 45 12.64 -11.44 20.36
CA ASP A 45 12.40 -10.16 19.73
C ASP A 45 11.15 -9.53 20.35
N ARG A 46 11.32 -8.38 21.01
CA ARG A 46 10.25 -7.72 21.76
C ARG A 46 9.13 -7.17 20.88
N GLU A 47 9.37 -7.10 19.58
CA GLU A 47 8.38 -6.64 18.61
C GLU A 47 7.59 -7.79 18.02
N LEU A 48 7.82 -9.04 18.43
CA LEU A 48 7.12 -10.22 17.96
C LEU A 48 6.30 -10.87 19.09
N SER A 49 5.06 -11.23 18.80
CA SER A 49 4.26 -12.14 19.61
C SER A 49 3.88 -13.35 18.78
N CYS A 50 3.99 -14.54 19.37
CA CYS A 50 3.78 -15.79 18.68
C CYS A 50 2.60 -16.57 19.29
N GLU A 51 1.57 -16.79 18.48
CA GLU A 51 0.52 -17.76 18.75
C GLU A 51 0.77 -19.01 17.91
N THR A 52 0.55 -20.19 18.49
CA THR A 52 0.88 -21.48 17.87
C THR A 52 -0.34 -22.36 17.73
N CYS A 53 -0.45 -23.15 16.66
CA CYS A 53 -1.44 -24.21 16.53
C CYS A 53 -0.90 -25.42 15.75
N GLU A 54 -1.49 -26.59 15.97
CA GLU A 54 -0.94 -27.88 15.51
C GLU A 54 -1.49 -28.35 14.15
N SER A 55 -2.37 -27.58 13.51
CA SER A 55 -2.96 -27.97 12.23
C SER A 55 -3.52 -26.79 11.43
N SER A 56 -3.59 -26.95 10.11
CA SER A 56 -4.25 -26.00 9.21
C SER A 56 -5.72 -25.76 9.54
N ALA A 57 -6.44 -26.77 10.06
CA ALA A 57 -7.84 -26.60 10.46
C ALA A 57 -7.95 -25.65 11.66
N ALA A 58 -7.13 -25.86 12.69
CA ALA A 58 -7.07 -24.96 13.84
C ALA A 58 -6.61 -23.56 13.46
N ALA A 59 -5.68 -23.45 12.50
CA ALA A 59 -5.23 -22.15 11.99
C ALA A 59 -6.38 -21.36 11.35
N LEU A 60 -7.22 -21.99 10.54
CA LEU A 60 -8.39 -21.34 9.92
C LEU A 60 -9.42 -20.88 10.98
N GLU A 61 -9.63 -21.66 12.05
CA GLU A 61 -10.49 -21.24 13.16
C GLU A 61 -9.93 -20.01 13.89
N LEU A 62 -8.61 -19.96 14.13
CA LEU A 62 -7.95 -18.82 14.74
C LEU A 62 -8.04 -17.58 13.85
N LEU A 63 -7.77 -17.72 12.55
CA LEU A 63 -7.85 -16.64 11.56
C LEU A 63 -9.26 -16.07 11.40
N ALA A 64 -10.29 -16.87 11.66
CA ALA A 64 -11.68 -16.39 11.62
C ALA A 64 -12.04 -15.47 12.81
N CYS A 65 -11.30 -15.56 13.92
CA CYS A 65 -11.65 -14.88 15.17
C CYS A 65 -10.60 -13.86 15.64
N ARG A 66 -9.42 -13.84 15.01
CA ARG A 66 -8.27 -13.03 15.43
C ARG A 66 -7.47 -12.56 14.23
N ASP A 67 -7.00 -11.33 14.31
CA ASP A 67 -6.08 -10.79 13.31
C ASP A 67 -4.66 -11.31 13.53
N PHE A 68 -3.89 -11.44 12.46
CA PHE A 68 -2.45 -11.72 12.50
C PHE A 68 -1.75 -10.85 11.45
N ASP A 69 -0.52 -10.44 11.74
CA ASP A 69 0.32 -9.71 10.78
C ASP A 69 1.00 -10.66 9.79
N VAL A 70 1.25 -11.91 10.20
CA VAL A 70 1.94 -12.92 9.40
C VAL A 70 1.58 -14.35 9.83
N ILE A 71 1.58 -15.26 8.86
CA ILE A 71 1.48 -16.70 9.07
C ILE A 71 2.83 -17.34 8.74
N VAL A 72 3.29 -18.23 9.61
CA VAL A 72 4.40 -19.14 9.36
C VAL A 72 3.83 -20.55 9.45
N SER A 73 3.82 -21.29 8.35
CA SER A 73 3.21 -22.61 8.29
C SER A 73 4.22 -23.67 7.89
N ASP A 74 4.20 -24.81 8.57
CA ASP A 74 4.81 -26.01 8.04
C ASP A 74 4.16 -26.39 6.70
N TYR A 75 4.93 -27.03 5.82
CA TYR A 75 4.41 -27.54 4.56
C TYR A 75 3.74 -28.91 4.71
N ASP A 76 4.42 -29.87 5.35
CA ASP A 76 4.09 -31.30 5.35
C ASP A 76 3.20 -31.65 6.55
N MET A 77 2.00 -31.05 6.63
CA MET A 77 1.06 -31.31 7.73
C MET A 77 -0.01 -32.35 7.38
N PRO A 78 -0.43 -33.21 8.34
CA PRO A 78 -1.54 -34.14 8.15
C PRO A 78 -2.87 -33.45 7.81
N GLY A 79 -3.62 -34.05 6.89
CA GLY A 79 -4.96 -33.61 6.50
C GLY A 79 -4.94 -32.47 5.47
N MET A 80 -4.39 -31.31 5.81
CA MET A 80 -4.28 -30.17 4.91
C MET A 80 -2.87 -29.57 4.98
N ASP A 81 -2.15 -29.66 3.86
CA ASP A 81 -0.80 -29.13 3.72
C ASP A 81 -0.75 -27.60 3.72
N GLY A 82 0.45 -27.05 3.91
CA GLY A 82 0.67 -25.61 3.99
C GLY A 82 0.30 -24.85 2.71
N ILE A 83 0.38 -25.48 1.53
CA ILE A 83 0.00 -24.84 0.26
C ILE A 83 -1.52 -24.75 0.12
N THR A 84 -2.25 -25.79 0.54
CA THR A 84 -3.71 -25.79 0.55
C THR A 84 -4.23 -24.78 1.57
N LEU A 85 -3.57 -24.65 2.73
CA LEU A 85 -3.86 -23.59 3.69
C LEU A 85 -3.60 -22.20 3.08
N LEU A 86 -2.45 -21.98 2.44
CA LEU A 86 -2.12 -20.73 1.76
C LEU A 86 -3.19 -20.32 0.74
N LYS A 87 -3.63 -21.26 -0.11
CA LYS A 87 -4.69 -21.01 -1.10
C LYS A 87 -5.98 -20.51 -0.42
N ARG A 88 -6.39 -21.14 0.69
CA ARG A 88 -7.57 -20.71 1.47
C ARG A 88 -7.39 -19.35 2.13
N VAL A 89 -6.21 -19.06 2.68
CA VAL A 89 -5.92 -17.74 3.26
C VAL A 89 -6.02 -16.66 2.20
N ARG A 90 -5.53 -16.91 0.98
CA ARG A 90 -5.60 -15.97 -0.14
C ARG A 90 -7.03 -15.68 -0.62
N GLU A 91 -7.99 -16.57 -0.36
CA GLU A 91 -9.41 -16.32 -0.64
C GLU A 91 -10.00 -15.26 0.31
N THR A 92 -9.46 -15.12 1.52
CA THR A 92 -9.97 -14.19 2.55
C THR A 92 -9.11 -12.94 2.71
N ASP A 93 -7.79 -13.07 2.66
CA ASP A 93 -6.82 -11.97 2.74
C ASP A 93 -5.68 -12.24 1.74
N ALA A 94 -5.79 -11.59 0.59
CA ALA A 94 -4.85 -11.73 -0.51
C ALA A 94 -3.44 -11.20 -0.17
N ASP A 95 -3.33 -10.28 0.80
CA ASP A 95 -2.10 -9.57 1.11
C ASP A 95 -1.44 -10.02 2.43
N LEU A 96 -2.09 -10.87 3.24
CA LEU A 96 -1.54 -11.37 4.50
C LEU A 96 -0.21 -12.11 4.30
N PRO A 97 0.90 -11.64 4.89
CA PRO A 97 2.18 -12.30 4.84
C PRO A 97 2.09 -13.79 5.16
N PHE A 98 2.62 -14.62 4.26
CA PHE A 98 2.62 -16.07 4.42
C PHE A 98 3.99 -16.65 4.12
N ILE A 99 4.57 -17.31 5.12
CA ILE A 99 5.90 -17.92 5.05
C ILE A 99 5.72 -19.44 5.17
N ILE A 100 6.23 -20.17 4.18
CA ILE A 100 6.31 -21.63 4.27
C ILE A 100 7.62 -22.01 4.96
N LEU A 101 7.51 -22.81 6.00
CA LEU A 101 8.62 -23.43 6.71
C LEU A 101 8.57 -24.94 6.44
N THR A 102 9.69 -25.62 6.14
CA THR A 102 9.63 -27.08 5.94
C THR A 102 10.94 -27.78 6.19
N GLY A 103 10.89 -29.00 6.71
CA GLY A 103 12.06 -29.88 6.85
C GLY A 103 12.59 -30.42 5.51
N ARG A 104 11.77 -30.40 4.44
CA ARG A 104 12.10 -31.04 3.16
C ARG A 104 12.22 -30.00 2.04
N GLY A 105 13.45 -29.68 1.67
CA GLY A 105 13.78 -28.77 0.56
C GLY A 105 13.66 -29.41 -0.83
N ARG A 106 12.44 -29.53 -1.37
CA ARG A 106 12.25 -29.87 -2.78
C ARG A 106 11.94 -28.61 -3.59
N GLU A 107 12.69 -28.40 -4.67
CA GLU A 107 12.59 -27.20 -5.52
C GLU A 107 11.17 -27.01 -6.09
N GLU A 108 10.49 -28.11 -6.42
CA GLU A 108 9.10 -28.13 -6.90
C GLU A 108 8.13 -27.48 -5.89
N VAL A 109 8.33 -27.72 -4.60
CA VAL A 109 7.49 -27.17 -3.51
C VAL A 109 7.70 -25.67 -3.37
N VAL A 110 8.94 -25.19 -3.57
CA VAL A 110 9.26 -23.75 -3.52
C VAL A 110 8.54 -23.01 -4.64
N ILE A 111 8.64 -23.53 -5.87
CA ILE A 111 7.99 -22.93 -7.03
C ILE A 111 6.47 -22.91 -6.84
N GLU A 112 5.89 -24.01 -6.36
CA GLU A 112 4.46 -24.06 -6.10
C GLU A 112 4.03 -23.06 -5.02
N ALA A 113 4.75 -22.97 -3.90
CA ALA A 113 4.44 -22.01 -2.84
C ALA A 113 4.46 -20.56 -3.33
N LEU A 114 5.51 -20.17 -4.08
CA LEU A 114 5.64 -18.82 -4.62
C LEU A 114 4.55 -18.51 -5.65
N ASN A 115 4.22 -19.46 -6.53
CA ASN A 115 3.14 -19.29 -7.52
C ASN A 115 1.76 -19.14 -6.87
N ASN A 116 1.56 -19.68 -5.66
CA ASN A 116 0.34 -19.51 -4.88
C ASN A 116 0.37 -18.28 -3.96
N GLY A 117 1.41 -17.46 -4.04
CA GLY A 117 1.49 -16.18 -3.33
C GLY A 117 2.07 -16.26 -1.92
N ALA A 118 2.91 -17.25 -1.61
CA ALA A 118 3.76 -17.18 -0.43
C ALA A 118 4.79 -16.04 -0.59
N ASP A 119 5.05 -15.31 0.49
CA ASP A 119 6.03 -14.22 0.50
C ASP A 119 7.45 -14.76 0.58
N PHE A 120 7.64 -15.80 1.40
CA PHE A 120 8.92 -16.44 1.63
C PHE A 120 8.78 -17.95 1.82
N TYR A 121 9.91 -18.63 1.60
CA TYR A 121 10.09 -20.04 1.87
C TYR A 121 11.37 -20.21 2.67
N LEU A 122 11.31 -21.01 3.74
CA LEU A 122 12.45 -21.32 4.60
C LEU A 122 12.54 -22.82 4.83
N GLN A 123 13.72 -23.38 4.63
CA GLN A 123 14.00 -24.76 5.01
C GLN A 123 14.41 -24.82 6.49
N LYS A 124 13.79 -25.70 7.29
CA LYS A 124 14.15 -25.94 8.69
C LYS A 124 15.60 -26.38 8.75
N SER A 125 16.46 -25.52 9.28
CA SER A 125 17.86 -25.83 9.57
C SER A 125 17.97 -26.62 10.87
N THR A 126 18.97 -27.51 10.96
CA THR A 126 19.31 -28.21 12.20
C THR A 126 19.98 -27.30 13.24
N GLU A 127 20.41 -26.10 12.86
CA GLU A 127 20.98 -25.08 13.76
C GLU A 127 19.88 -24.07 14.18
N PRO A 128 19.38 -24.13 15.43
CA PRO A 128 18.27 -23.29 15.86
C PRO A 128 18.56 -21.79 15.77
N ARG A 129 19.80 -21.35 16.05
CA ARG A 129 20.13 -19.92 16.03
C ARG A 129 19.97 -19.33 14.63
N THR A 130 20.46 -20.06 13.63
CA THR A 130 20.35 -19.64 12.23
C THR A 130 18.90 -19.66 11.77
N LEU A 131 18.16 -20.74 12.07
CA LEU A 131 16.74 -20.86 11.72
C LEU A 131 15.91 -19.68 12.23
N TYR A 132 16.00 -19.36 13.53
CA TYR A 132 15.17 -18.30 14.10
C TYR A 132 15.63 -16.90 13.72
N ALA A 133 16.92 -16.69 13.45
CA ALA A 133 17.42 -15.42 12.93
C ALA A 133 16.87 -15.14 11.52
N GLU A 134 16.93 -16.14 10.63
CA GLU A 134 16.40 -16.04 9.27
C GLU A 134 14.88 -15.86 9.28
N LEU A 135 14.17 -16.68 10.06
CA LEU A 135 12.71 -16.59 10.18
C LEU A 135 12.26 -15.21 10.70
N THR A 136 12.93 -14.69 11.73
CA THR A 136 12.63 -13.34 12.28
C THR A 136 12.84 -12.25 11.23
N SER A 137 13.92 -12.33 10.45
CA SER A 137 14.18 -11.38 9.37
C SER A 137 13.10 -11.46 8.29
N MET A 138 12.73 -12.67 7.84
CA MET A 138 11.67 -12.86 6.83
C MET A 138 10.32 -12.34 7.31
N ILE A 139 9.94 -12.60 8.56
CA ILE A 139 8.71 -12.08 9.17
C ILE A 139 8.69 -10.55 9.08
N ARG A 140 9.75 -9.88 9.54
CA ARG A 140 9.84 -8.41 9.52
C ARG A 140 9.74 -7.88 8.09
N HIS A 141 10.49 -8.44 7.17
CA HIS A 141 10.47 -8.02 5.77
C HIS A 141 9.08 -8.17 5.13
N ALA A 142 8.37 -9.27 5.40
CA ALA A 142 7.05 -9.51 4.83
C ALA A 142 6.03 -8.50 5.38
N VAL A 143 6.04 -8.29 6.70
CA VAL A 143 5.12 -7.37 7.40
C VAL A 143 5.40 -5.91 7.03
N ASP A 144 6.66 -5.49 7.00
CA ASP A 144 7.02 -4.13 6.59
C ASP A 144 6.61 -3.85 5.15
N ARG A 145 6.75 -4.84 4.26
CA ARG A 145 6.30 -4.73 2.86
C ARG A 145 4.78 -4.56 2.76
N ARG A 146 4.00 -5.34 3.53
CA ARG A 146 2.53 -5.17 3.61
C ARG A 146 2.17 -3.78 4.13
N ARG A 147 2.74 -3.37 5.26
CA ARG A 147 2.48 -2.07 5.89
C ARG A 147 2.81 -0.90 4.95
N ALA A 148 3.93 -0.99 4.22
CA ALA A 148 4.31 0.02 3.23
C ALA A 148 3.30 0.13 2.07
N ARG A 149 2.80 -1.01 1.56
CA ARG A 149 1.77 -1.03 0.52
C ARG A 149 0.44 -0.48 1.00
N GLU A 150 0.00 -0.88 2.19
CA GLU A 150 -1.24 -0.38 2.79
C GLU A 150 -1.16 1.13 3.06
N ALA A 151 -0.02 1.62 3.54
CA ALA A 151 0.22 3.04 3.74
C ALA A 151 0.15 3.82 2.42
N LEU A 152 0.76 3.29 1.34
CA LEU A 152 0.68 3.90 0.03
C LEU A 152 -0.77 3.94 -0.48
N ARG A 153 -1.48 2.81 -0.44
CA ARG A 153 -2.89 2.72 -0.86
C ARG A 153 -3.77 3.71 -0.11
N THR A 154 -3.60 3.78 1.20
CA THR A 154 -4.34 4.71 2.06
C THR A 154 -4.00 6.17 1.73
N SER A 155 -2.72 6.48 1.49
CA SER A 155 -2.27 7.81 1.10
C SER A 155 -2.85 8.23 -0.25
N GLU A 156 -2.83 7.34 -1.25
CA GLU A 156 -3.41 7.55 -2.57
C GLU A 156 -4.92 7.75 -2.51
N GLU A 157 -5.63 6.94 -1.72
CA GLU A 157 -7.07 7.06 -1.55
C GLU A 157 -7.47 8.36 -0.85
N ASN A 158 -6.78 8.71 0.24
CA ASN A 158 -6.99 9.98 0.94
C ASN A 158 -6.69 11.18 0.02
N PHE A 159 -5.62 11.13 -0.76
CA PHE A 159 -5.28 12.17 -1.74
C PHE A 159 -6.35 12.27 -2.82
N ARG A 160 -6.80 11.14 -3.37
CA ARG A 160 -7.87 11.10 -4.39
C ARG A 160 -9.17 11.70 -3.87
N LEU A 161 -9.58 11.35 -2.65
CA LEU A 161 -10.79 11.91 -2.03
C LEU A 161 -10.66 13.41 -1.76
N ALA A 162 -9.50 13.84 -1.24
CA ALA A 162 -9.21 15.26 -1.00
C ALA A 162 -9.23 16.07 -2.30
N LEU A 163 -8.67 15.52 -3.39
CA LEU A 163 -8.77 16.12 -4.71
C LEU A 163 -10.23 16.17 -5.15
N GLN A 164 -10.95 15.06 -5.24
CA GLN A 164 -12.31 14.98 -5.81
C GLN A 164 -13.34 15.93 -5.16
N HIS A 165 -13.20 16.23 -3.87
CA HIS A 165 -14.12 17.14 -3.16
C HIS A 165 -13.59 18.57 -3.01
N SER A 166 -12.43 18.88 -3.58
CA SER A 166 -11.88 20.23 -3.60
C SER A 166 -12.58 21.10 -4.66
N PRO A 167 -12.94 22.37 -4.35
CA PRO A 167 -13.47 23.30 -5.36
C PRO A 167 -12.39 23.79 -6.35
N THR A 168 -11.13 23.37 -6.20
CA THR A 168 -10.02 23.76 -7.07
C THR A 168 -9.88 22.80 -8.26
N VAL A 169 -9.70 23.37 -9.46
CA VAL A 169 -9.30 22.61 -10.65
C VAL A 169 -7.82 22.27 -10.56
N PHE A 170 -7.47 21.00 -10.68
CA PHE A 170 -6.09 20.55 -10.82
C PHE A 170 -5.88 20.01 -12.23
N PHE A 171 -4.74 20.31 -12.83
CA PHE A 171 -4.41 19.78 -14.16
C PHE A 171 -2.91 19.56 -14.31
N HIS A 172 -2.56 18.70 -15.26
CA HIS A 172 -1.20 18.49 -15.72
C HIS A 172 -1.14 18.75 -17.24
N GLN A 173 -0.05 19.37 -17.67
CA GLN A 173 0.28 19.58 -19.08
C GLN A 173 1.67 19.00 -19.36
N ASP A 174 1.87 18.46 -20.56
CA ASP A 174 3.19 18.05 -21.04
C ASP A 174 4.07 19.29 -21.40
N ARG A 175 5.28 19.05 -21.91
CA ARG A 175 6.21 20.15 -22.28
C ARG A 175 5.76 20.95 -23.49
N ASP A 176 4.86 20.40 -24.30
CA ASP A 176 4.25 21.08 -25.45
C ASP A 176 2.94 21.81 -25.05
N LEU A 177 2.63 21.80 -23.75
CA LEU A 177 1.45 22.43 -23.13
C LEU A 177 0.12 21.76 -23.50
N ASN A 178 0.15 20.48 -23.88
CA ASN A 178 -1.07 19.71 -24.04
C ASN A 178 -1.53 19.21 -22.66
N TYR A 179 -2.83 19.35 -22.37
CA TYR A 179 -3.45 18.79 -21.19
C TYR A 179 -3.36 17.26 -21.24
N THR A 180 -2.76 16.66 -20.22
CA THR A 180 -2.64 15.20 -20.09
C THR A 180 -3.59 14.66 -19.02
N TRP A 181 -3.97 15.49 -18.06
CA TRP A 181 -4.85 15.12 -16.96
C TRP A 181 -5.52 16.34 -16.34
N VAL A 182 -6.78 16.21 -15.93
CA VAL A 182 -7.56 17.25 -15.23
C VAL A 182 -8.44 16.59 -14.17
N VAL A 183 -8.52 17.18 -12.98
CA VAL A 183 -9.43 16.78 -11.89
C VAL A 183 -10.28 17.97 -11.47
N ASN A 184 -11.55 17.67 -11.17
CA ASN A 184 -12.61 18.63 -10.88
C ASN A 184 -12.70 19.71 -11.95
N PRO A 185 -12.96 19.33 -13.21
CA PRO A 185 -13.18 20.32 -14.25
C PRO A 185 -14.27 21.28 -13.78
N HIS A 186 -13.93 22.57 -13.70
CA HIS A 186 -14.93 23.56 -13.35
C HIS A 186 -15.99 23.59 -14.46
N PRO A 187 -17.29 23.43 -14.15
CA PRO A 187 -18.33 23.24 -15.16
C PRO A 187 -18.37 24.32 -16.24
N ALA A 188 -18.00 25.56 -15.87
CA ALA A 188 -18.01 26.72 -16.76
C ALA A 188 -16.77 26.87 -17.66
N PHE A 189 -15.75 26.01 -17.53
CA PHE A 189 -14.47 26.17 -18.25
C PHE A 189 -14.00 24.89 -18.95
N ILE A 190 -14.40 23.72 -18.44
CA ILE A 190 -13.80 22.45 -18.86
C ILE A 190 -14.89 21.44 -19.22
N HIS A 191 -15.07 21.25 -20.53
CA HIS A 191 -15.95 20.24 -21.11
C HIS A 191 -15.31 18.83 -21.07
N GLU A 192 -16.13 17.79 -21.25
CA GLU A 192 -15.64 16.43 -21.47
C GLU A 192 -14.61 16.41 -22.63
N ASN A 193 -13.58 15.56 -22.50
CA ASN A 193 -12.48 15.38 -23.47
C ASN A 193 -11.46 16.54 -23.55
N THR A 194 -10.75 16.82 -22.44
CA THR A 194 -9.63 17.79 -22.40
C THR A 194 -8.27 17.23 -22.78
N ALA A 195 -8.08 15.91 -22.71
CA ALA A 195 -6.79 15.31 -22.99
C ALA A 195 -6.34 15.62 -24.43
N GLY A 196 -5.08 16.02 -24.58
CA GLY A 196 -4.48 16.40 -25.87
C GLY A 196 -4.81 17.81 -26.37
N LYS A 197 -5.65 18.56 -25.66
CA LYS A 197 -5.94 19.97 -26.01
C LYS A 197 -4.92 20.92 -25.42
N THR A 198 -4.85 22.15 -25.93
CA THR A 198 -4.06 23.26 -25.41
C THR A 198 -4.97 24.33 -24.81
N ASP A 199 -4.40 25.38 -24.20
CA ASP A 199 -5.20 26.53 -23.72
C ASP A 199 -5.98 27.19 -24.86
N PHE A 200 -5.43 27.22 -26.08
CA PHE A 200 -6.08 27.83 -27.27
C PHE A 200 -7.30 27.05 -27.75
N ASP A 201 -7.40 25.77 -27.38
CA ASP A 201 -8.56 24.94 -27.69
C ASP A 201 -9.69 25.10 -26.63
N LEU A 202 -9.38 25.69 -25.48
CA LEU A 202 -10.27 25.72 -24.30
C LEU A 202 -10.68 27.13 -23.87
N PHE A 203 -9.87 28.16 -24.15
CA PHE A 203 -10.10 29.53 -23.69
C PHE A 203 -10.11 30.53 -24.85
N LEU A 204 -10.56 31.76 -24.58
CA LEU A 204 -10.49 32.84 -25.57
C LEU A 204 -9.03 33.14 -25.96
N PRO A 205 -8.74 33.58 -27.20
CA PRO A 205 -7.37 33.72 -27.69
C PRO A 205 -6.44 34.56 -26.80
N ASP A 206 -6.93 35.67 -26.26
CA ASP A 206 -6.14 36.56 -25.39
C ASP A 206 -5.88 35.92 -24.01
N GLU A 207 -6.86 35.19 -23.47
CA GLU A 207 -6.75 34.47 -22.20
C GLU A 207 -5.81 33.26 -22.33
N ALA A 208 -5.95 32.50 -23.41
CA ALA A 208 -5.07 31.39 -23.76
C ALA A 208 -3.61 31.85 -23.92
N ALA A 209 -3.39 32.98 -24.63
CA ALA A 209 -2.07 33.57 -24.78
C ALA A 209 -1.46 33.98 -23.43
N ALA A 210 -2.25 34.59 -22.53
CA ALA A 210 -1.81 34.98 -21.20
C ALA A 210 -1.43 33.75 -20.34
N LEU A 211 -2.28 32.71 -20.32
CA LEU A 211 -2.00 31.47 -19.59
C LEU A 211 -0.77 30.75 -20.15
N THR A 212 -0.66 30.64 -21.48
CA THR A 212 0.47 30.00 -22.17
C THR A 212 1.78 30.72 -21.88
N ALA A 213 1.79 32.06 -21.85
CA ALA A 213 3.00 32.84 -21.57
C ALA A 213 3.57 32.55 -20.17
N ILE A 214 2.70 32.39 -19.17
CA ILE A 214 3.11 32.03 -17.80
C ILE A 214 3.86 30.69 -17.82
N LYS A 215 3.28 29.69 -18.49
CA LYS A 215 3.82 28.32 -18.55
C LYS A 215 5.12 28.25 -19.35
N ARG A 216 5.22 28.93 -20.50
CA ARG A 216 6.46 29.01 -21.28
C ARG A 216 7.61 29.60 -20.47
N ARG A 217 7.37 30.69 -19.75
CA ARG A 217 8.39 31.29 -18.89
C ARG A 217 8.87 30.32 -17.79
N VAL A 218 7.97 29.53 -17.19
CA VAL A 218 8.35 28.48 -16.23
C VAL A 218 9.20 27.40 -16.91
N LEU A 219 8.84 26.96 -18.12
CA LEU A 219 9.62 25.97 -18.87
C LEU A 219 11.01 26.47 -19.26
N GLU A 220 11.12 27.74 -19.65
CA GLU A 220 12.39 28.39 -20.04
C GLU A 220 13.32 28.63 -18.85
N THR A 221 12.76 29.05 -17.71
CA THR A 221 13.54 29.47 -16.53
C THR A 221 13.73 28.35 -15.49
N GLY A 222 12.90 27.30 -15.53
CA GLY A 222 12.85 26.25 -14.52
C GLY A 222 12.29 26.69 -13.16
N THR A 223 11.82 27.93 -13.01
CA THR A 223 11.34 28.48 -11.73
C THR A 223 9.82 28.53 -11.71
N GLY A 224 9.20 27.88 -10.72
CA GLY A 224 7.75 27.90 -10.53
C GLY A 224 7.23 29.31 -10.20
N THR A 225 6.02 29.63 -10.65
CA THR A 225 5.36 30.93 -10.38
C THR A 225 3.93 30.73 -9.88
N ARG A 226 3.40 31.74 -9.19
CA ARG A 226 2.00 31.82 -8.76
C ARG A 226 1.41 33.14 -9.24
N GLU A 227 0.41 33.06 -10.10
CA GLU A 227 -0.26 34.23 -10.66
C GLU A 227 -1.79 34.10 -10.55
N ILE A 228 -2.46 35.25 -10.46
CA ILE A 228 -3.91 35.33 -10.52
C ILE A 228 -4.26 35.83 -11.91
N VAL A 229 -4.92 34.97 -12.69
CA VAL A 229 -5.40 35.29 -14.03
C VAL A 229 -6.92 35.27 -14.00
N ARG A 230 -7.55 36.26 -14.65
CA ARG A 230 -9.00 36.29 -14.84
C ARG A 230 -9.33 35.59 -16.14
N ILE A 231 -10.33 34.72 -16.10
CA ILE A 231 -10.80 33.95 -17.25
C ILE A 231 -12.31 34.10 -17.31
N THR A 232 -12.86 34.25 -18.51
CA THR A 232 -14.29 34.44 -18.73
C THR A 232 -15.00 33.07 -18.75
N ALA A 233 -16.02 32.89 -17.91
CA ALA A 233 -16.86 31.69 -17.87
C ALA A 233 -18.28 32.05 -18.33
N ASP A 234 -18.82 31.38 -19.37
CA ASP A 234 -20.22 31.52 -19.82
C ASP A 234 -20.75 32.98 -19.85
N GLY A 235 -19.93 33.94 -20.30
CA GLY A 235 -20.32 35.36 -20.40
C GLY A 235 -20.37 36.14 -19.08
N ALA A 236 -19.96 35.57 -17.96
CA ALA A 236 -19.76 36.27 -16.68
C ALA A 236 -18.28 36.18 -16.25
N VAL A 237 -17.65 37.34 -16.07
CA VAL A 237 -16.29 37.43 -15.54
C VAL A 237 -16.30 37.02 -14.07
N SER A 238 -15.51 36.01 -13.70
CA SER A 238 -15.23 35.63 -12.30
C SER A 238 -13.74 35.67 -12.00
#